data_AF-A0A939AH33-F1
#
_entry.id   AF-A0A939AH33-F1
#
_cell.length_a   1.000
_cell.length_b   1.000
_cell.length_c   1.000
_cell.angle_alpha   90.00
_cell.angle_beta   90.00
_cell.angle_gamma   90.00
#
_symmetry.space_group_name_H-M   'P 1'
#
loop_
_entity.id
_entity.type
_entity.pdbx_description
1 polymer ?
#
loop_
_entity_poly.entity_id
_entity_poly.type
_entity_poly.pdbx_seq_one_letter_code
_entity_poly.pdbx_strand_id
1 'polypeptide(L)' 'MDKRIAAYLADASLPPLDSAIDDCLVGTPASVAARVRQYVDLGISHFMLWFLDVPSLDGARLFADTIAKEYRT' A
#
# COMPACT_ATOMS: atom_id res chain seq x y z
N MET A 1 2.63 1.63 21.60
CA MET A 1 3.29 1.68 20.27
C MET A 1 4.38 0.62 20.26
N ASP A 2 4.30 -0.35 19.35
CA ASP A 2 5.27 -1.44 19.23
C ASP A 2 6.66 -0.85 18.93
N LYS A 3 7.68 -1.29 19.67
CA LYS A 3 9.07 -0.82 19.52
C LYS A 3 9.61 -1.05 18.10
N ARG A 4 9.04 -2.02 17.36
CA ARG A 4 9.40 -2.30 15.97
C ARG A 4 8.88 -1.26 14.99
N ILE A 5 7.68 -0.72 15.24
CA ILE A 5 7.13 0.37 14.42
C ILE A 5 7.87 1.67 14.70
N ALA A 6 8.22 1.93 15.96
CA ALA A 6 9.05 3.09 16.32
C ALA A 6 10.45 3.02 15.67
N ALA A 7 11.05 1.82 15.59
CA ALA A 7 12.33 1.63 14.91
C ALA A 7 12.23 1.82 13.38
N TYR A 8 11.14 1.37 12.77
CA TYR A 8 10.86 1.62 11.35
C TYR A 8 10.72 3.12 11.03
N LEU A 9 10.06 3.88 11.93
CA LEU A 9 9.93 5.34 11.80
C LEU A 9 11.23 6.09 12.13
N ALA A 10 12.20 5.45 12.80
CA ALA A 10 13.45 6.06 13.25
C ALA A 10 14.65 5.75 12.33
N ASP A 11 14.47 4.91 11.30
CA ASP A 11 15.53 4.57 10.35
C ASP A 11 15.70 5.67 9.29
N ALA A 12 16.73 6.48 9.47
CA ALA A 12 17.08 7.59 8.57
C ALA A 12 17.68 7.14 7.21
N SER A 13 17.83 5.83 6.97
CA SER A 13 18.22 5.29 5.66
C SER A 13 17.04 5.11 4.71
N LEU A 14 15.80 5.19 5.23
CA LEU A 14 14.59 5.23 4.42
C LEU A 14 14.28 6.69 4.03
N PRO A 15 13.73 6.92 2.82
CA PRO A 15 13.23 8.25 2.46
C PRO A 15 12.24 8.72 3.53
N PRO A 16 12.26 10.02 3.91
CA PRO A 16 11.28 10.54 4.86
C PRO A 16 9.86 10.27 4.33
N LEU A 17 8.93 9.95 5.24
CA LEU A 17 7.62 9.40 4.88
C LEU A 17 6.86 10.28 3.89
N ASP A 18 7.04 11.60 3.97
CA ASP A 18 6.51 12.61 3.06
C ASP A 18 7.01 12.46 1.61
N SER A 19 8.26 12.07 1.40
CA SER A 19 8.80 11.73 0.07
C SER A 19 8.31 10.39 -0.47
N ALA A 20 7.88 9.49 0.42
CA ALA A 20 7.28 8.22 0.05
C ALA A 20 5.76 8.32 -0.20
N ILE A 21 5.10 9.44 0.18
CA ILE A 21 3.66 9.62 -0.04
C ILE A 21 3.31 9.55 -1.53
N ASP A 22 4.15 10.11 -2.40
CA ASP A 22 3.92 10.11 -3.86
C ASP A 22 3.94 8.69 -4.46
N ASP A 23 4.71 7.80 -3.84
CA ASP A 23 4.81 6.38 -4.21
C ASP A 23 3.79 5.51 -3.45
N CYS A 24 3.15 6.05 -2.41
CA CYS A 24 2.18 5.32 -1.59
C CYS A 24 0.77 5.36 -2.21
N LEU A 25 0.09 4.22 -2.14
CA LEU A 25 -1.30 4.08 -2.55
C LEU A 25 -2.24 4.53 -1.42
N VAL A 26 -2.47 5.84 -1.29
CA VAL A 26 -3.29 6.43 -0.22
C VAL A 26 -4.55 7.08 -0.77
N GLY A 27 -5.72 6.76 -0.18
CA GLY A 27 -6.99 7.40 -0.53
C GLY A 27 -8.19 6.49 -0.29
N THR A 28 -9.30 6.80 -0.96
CA THR A 28 -10.48 5.92 -0.99
C THR A 28 -10.18 4.67 -1.84
N PRO A 29 -10.89 3.54 -1.63
CA PRO A 29 -10.71 2.34 -2.46
C PRO A 29 -10.80 2.62 -3.97
N ALA A 30 -11.71 3.50 -4.39
CA ALA A 30 -11.85 3.88 -5.80
C ALA A 30 -10.63 4.65 -6.33
N SER A 31 -10.07 5.59 -5.56
CA SER A 31 -8.86 6.32 -5.96
C SER A 31 -7.64 5.41 -6.04
N VAL A 32 -7.50 4.48 -5.08
CA VAL A 32 -6.42 3.49 -5.09
C VAL A 32 -6.56 2.52 -6.26
N ALA A 33 -7.78 2.04 -6.55
CA ALA A 33 -8.04 1.18 -7.71
C ALA A 33 -7.65 1.85 -9.03
N ALA A 34 -7.98 3.14 -9.19
CA ALA A 34 -7.60 3.91 -10.38
C ALA A 34 -6.07 4.01 -10.53
N ARG A 35 -5.34 4.20 -9.42
CA ARG A 35 -3.88 4.24 -9.40
C ARG A 35 -3.28 2.86 -9.72
N VAL A 36 -3.81 1.78 -9.16
CA VAL A 36 -3.42 0.40 -9.49
C VAL A 36 -3.60 0.13 -10.98
N ARG A 37 -4.73 0.56 -11.56
CA ARG A 37 -5.01 0.40 -12.99
C ARG A 37 -3.97 1.07 -13.88
N GLN A 38 -3.48 2.26 -13.51
CA GLN A 38 -2.40 2.93 -14.24
C GLN A 38 -1.14 2.05 -14.34
N TYR A 39 -0.78 1.31 -13.29
CA TYR A 39 0.34 0.39 -13.33
C TYR A 39 0.04 -0.85 -14.19
N VAL A 40 -1.17 -1.40 -14.10
CA VAL A 40 -1.61 -2.53 -14.94
C VAL A 40 -1.59 -2.16 -16.42
N ASP A 41 -2.04 -0.97 -16.78
CA ASP A 41 -2.04 -0.45 -18.16
C ASP A 41 -0.61 -0.29 -18.72
N LEU A 42 0.39 -0.13 -17.84
CA LEU A 42 1.81 -0.14 -18.19
C LEU A 42 2.40 -1.55 -18.32
N GLY A 43 1.61 -2.60 -18.10
CA GLY A 43 2.02 -4.00 -18.20
C GLY A 43 2.56 -4.60 -16.90
N ILE A 44 2.43 -3.91 -15.75
CA ILE A 44 2.85 -4.45 -14.46
C ILE A 44 1.85 -5.52 -14.01
N SER A 45 2.36 -6.72 -13.75
CA SER A 45 1.56 -7.90 -13.41
C SER A 45 1.71 -8.38 -11.96
N HIS A 46 2.71 -7.88 -11.24
CA HIS A 46 3.03 -8.33 -9.88
C HIS A 46 3.21 -7.13 -8.95
N PHE A 47 2.50 -7.14 -7.82
CA PHE A 47 2.53 -6.07 -6.83
C PHE A 47 2.98 -6.63 -5.48
N MET A 48 4.01 -6.02 -4.89
CA MET A 48 4.39 -6.23 -3.49
C MET A 48 3.91 -5.02 -2.69
N LEU A 49 2.89 -5.21 -1.86
CA LEU A 49 2.25 -4.12 -1.10
C LEU A 49 2.59 -4.22 0.38
N TRP A 50 2.91 -3.08 0.99
CA TRP A 50 3.09 -2.96 2.43
C TRP A 50 1.88 -2.25 3.03
N PHE A 51 1.29 -2.89 4.05
CA PHE A 51 0.19 -2.34 4.82
C PHE A 51 0.72 -1.89 6.17
N LEU A 52 0.48 -0.63 6.51
CA LEU A 52 1.06 0.03 7.70
C LEU A 52 0.28 -0.24 8.99
N ASP A 53 -0.84 -0.96 8.92
CA ASP A 53 -1.79 -1.17 10.02
C ASP A 53 -1.47 -2.39 10.90
N VAL A 54 -0.31 -3.03 10.72
CA VAL A 54 0.17 -4.16 11.55
C VAL A 54 0.14 -3.77 13.04
N PRO A 55 -0.41 -4.62 13.94
CA PRO A 55 -0.78 -6.04 13.74
C PRO A 55 -2.17 -6.28 13.14
N SER A 56 -2.94 -5.24 12.83
CA SER A 56 -4.20 -5.41 12.11
C SER A 56 -3.96 -5.91 10.68
N LEU A 57 -4.98 -6.57 10.14
CA LEU A 57 -5.05 -7.02 8.74
C LEU A 57 -6.19 -6.32 7.99
N ASP A 58 -6.81 -5.31 8.60
CA ASP A 58 -8.01 -4.66 8.06
C ASP A 58 -7.72 -3.98 6.72
N GLY A 59 -6.56 -3.32 6.58
CA GLY A 59 -6.12 -2.69 5.33
C GLY A 59 -5.89 -3.71 4.23
N ALA A 60 -5.20 -4.82 4.55
CA ALA A 60 -4.98 -5.92 3.61
C ALA A 60 -6.30 -6.57 3.17
N ARG A 61 -7.24 -6.77 4.11
CA ARG A 61 -8.55 -7.33 3.83
C ARG A 61 -9.41 -6.39 2.99
N LEU A 62 -9.44 -5.10 3.34
CA LEU A 62 -10.12 -4.07 2.56
C LEU A 62 -9.60 -4.05 1.12
N PHE A 63 -8.28 -4.07 0.93
CA PHE A 63 -7.68 -4.13 -0.39
C PHE A 63 -8.10 -5.38 -1.17
N ALA A 64 -8.09 -6.55 -0.51
CA ALA A 64 -8.50 -7.81 -1.13
C ALA A 64 -9.98 -7.80 -1.56
N ASP A 65 -10.87 -7.32 -0.69
CA ASP A 65 -12.33 -7.36 -0.86
C ASP A 65 -12.86 -6.24 -1.79
N THR A 66 -12.06 -5.19 -2.02
CA THR A 66 -12.45 -4.04 -2.86
C THR A 66 -11.70 -3.98 -4.18
N ILE A 67 -10.38 -4.03 -4.16
CA ILE A 67 -9.54 -3.74 -5.33
C ILE A 67 -9.04 -5.04 -5.97
N ALA A 68 -8.44 -5.94 -5.18
CA ALA A 68 -7.81 -7.14 -5.74
C ALA A 68 -8.82 -8.09 -6.42
N LYS A 69 -10.08 -8.10 -5.98
CA LYS A 69 -11.14 -8.89 -6.61
C LYS A 69 -11.38 -8.55 -8.08
N GLU A 70 -11.06 -7.33 -8.53
CA GLU A 70 -11.19 -6.94 -9.95
C GLU A 70 -10.16 -7.65 -10.84
N TYR A 71 -9.07 -8.14 -10.24
CA TYR A 71 -7.91 -8.71 -10.94
C TYR A 71 -7.75 -10.23 -10.69
N ARG A 72 -8.64 -10.85 -9.91
CA ARG A 72 -8.67 -12.30 -9.71
C ARG A 72 -9.38 -12.94 -10.89
N THR A 73 -8.60 -13.45 -11.85
CA THR A 73 -9.08 -14.35 -12.92
C THR A 73 -9.21 -15.77 -12.38
#